data_AF-A0A960P166-F1
#
_entry.id   AF-A0A960P166-F1
#
_cell.length_a   1.000
_cell.length_b   1.000
_cell.length_c   1.000
_cell.angle_alpha   90.00
_cell.angle_beta   90.00
_cell.angle_gamma   90.00
#
_symmetry.space_group_name_H-M   'P 1'
#
loop_
_entity.id
_entity.type
_entity.pdbx_description
1 polymer ?
#
loop_
_entity_poly.entity_id
_entity_poly.type
_entity_poly.pdbx_seq_one_letter_code
_entity_poly.pdbx_strand_id
1 'polypeptide(L)'
;MLWLPVNVTSERSTVCSQSVRGSLESVFSGNEWLIVVVFAAVAVFVVWAVVRSVQGGAGARILAPQTALVRGEPGEVLADLQLALAGLKATSLRGGGGGVVTLERQTVPVWAVLVAILFFPLGLVALVARSAETATIAATNAEPGTTELRMAGVFRSDSVAAINGVIATRSE
;
A
#
# COMPACT_ATOMS: atom_id res chain seq x y z
N MET A 1 42.25 -8.52 86.20
CA MET A 1 41.73 -7.78 85.02
C MET A 1 42.54 -8.22 83.81
N LEU A 2 42.01 -9.16 83.02
CA LEU A 2 42.63 -9.63 81.78
C LEU A 2 41.53 -9.55 80.71
N TRP A 3 41.66 -8.60 79.80
CA TRP A 3 40.76 -8.42 78.66
C TRP A 3 41.25 -9.28 77.50
N LEU A 4 40.41 -10.17 76.98
CA LEU A 4 40.63 -10.90 75.74
C LEU A 4 39.83 -10.22 74.62
N PRO A 5 40.43 -9.91 73.46
CA PRO A 5 39.69 -9.38 72.32
C PRO A 5 38.91 -10.48 71.60
N VAL A 6 37.61 -10.27 71.41
CA VAL A 6 36.74 -11.10 70.57
C VAL A 6 36.95 -10.69 69.12
N ASN A 7 37.54 -11.58 68.32
CA ASN A 7 37.70 -11.41 66.88
C ASN A 7 36.44 -11.95 66.18
N VAL A 8 35.60 -11.05 65.67
CA VAL A 8 34.39 -11.43 64.90
C VAL A 8 34.77 -11.51 63.42
N THR A 9 34.94 -12.73 62.93
CA THR A 9 35.14 -13.02 61.50
C THR A 9 33.84 -12.79 60.73
N SER A 10 33.88 -11.78 59.85
CA SER A 10 32.84 -11.45 58.87
C SER A 10 32.97 -12.38 57.65
N GLU A 11 32.12 -13.41 57.58
CA GLU A 11 32.22 -14.45 56.54
C GLU A 11 30.86 -14.83 55.93
N ARG A 12 29.95 -13.85 55.71
CA ARG A 12 28.58 -14.15 55.27
C ARG A 12 28.01 -13.37 54.07
N SER A 13 28.81 -12.63 53.30
CA SER A 13 28.26 -11.79 52.21
C SER A 13 28.54 -12.26 50.77
N THR A 14 29.32 -13.30 50.54
CA THR A 14 29.73 -13.69 49.17
C THR A 14 28.90 -14.80 48.51
N VAL A 15 28.08 -15.55 49.26
CA VAL A 15 27.43 -16.76 48.73
C VAL A 15 26.13 -16.46 47.96
N CYS A 16 25.48 -15.31 48.18
CA CYS A 16 24.18 -15.03 47.54
C CYS A 16 24.28 -14.42 46.13
N SER A 17 25.47 -13.98 45.69
CA SER A 17 25.64 -13.28 44.39
C SER A 17 25.95 -14.23 43.22
N GLN A 18 26.53 -15.40 43.47
CA GLN A 18 26.92 -16.33 42.39
C GLN A 18 25.76 -17.18 41.84
N SER A 19 24.73 -17.46 42.64
CA SER A 19 23.63 -18.35 42.21
C SER A 19 22.71 -17.70 41.16
N VAL A 20 22.55 -16.37 41.18
CA VAL A 20 21.65 -15.66 40.26
C VAL A 20 22.28 -15.48 38.87
N ARG A 21 23.62 -15.38 38.77
CA ARG A 21 24.31 -15.11 37.51
C ARG A 21 24.34 -16.32 36.57
N GLY A 22 24.49 -17.53 37.10
CA GLY A 22 24.52 -18.77 36.30
C GLY A 22 23.16 -19.15 35.68
N SER A 23 22.05 -18.65 36.24
CA SER A 23 20.71 -18.98 35.72
C SER A 23 20.35 -18.19 34.47
N LEU A 24 20.95 -17.01 34.23
CA LEU A 24 20.65 -16.21 33.03
C LEU A 24 21.44 -16.68 31.81
N GLU A 25 22.64 -17.24 31.99
CA GLU A 25 23.47 -17.73 30.87
C GLU A 25 22.90 -19.02 30.24
N SER A 26 22.23 -19.87 31.04
CA SER A 26 21.61 -21.12 30.55
C SER A 26 20.34 -20.93 29.71
N VAL A 27 19.68 -19.77 29.81
CA VAL A 27 18.45 -19.46 29.05
C VAL A 27 18.77 -18.94 27.65
N PHE A 28 19.99 -18.42 27.42
CA PHE A 28 20.41 -17.86 26.14
C PHE A 28 21.28 -18.81 25.30
N SER A 29 21.86 -19.87 25.88
CA SER A 29 22.82 -20.74 25.18
C SER A 29 22.23 -21.77 24.19
N GLY A 30 20.91 -21.97 24.14
CA GLY A 30 20.29 -23.02 23.31
C GLY A 30 19.41 -22.53 22.15
N ASN A 31 19.05 -21.25 22.13
CA ASN A 31 17.88 -20.75 21.40
C ASN A 31 18.24 -19.63 20.42
N GLU A 32 19.51 -19.26 20.32
CA GLU A 32 19.99 -18.23 19.38
C GLU A 32 19.63 -18.56 17.93
N TRP A 33 19.73 -19.83 17.54
CA TRP A 33 19.32 -20.31 16.23
C TRP A 33 17.82 -20.10 15.97
N LEU A 34 16.99 -20.21 17.00
CA LEU A 34 15.55 -20.01 16.88
C LEU A 34 15.23 -18.53 16.60
N ILE A 35 15.94 -17.61 17.25
CA ILE A 35 15.84 -16.17 16.98
C ILE A 35 16.22 -15.88 15.53
N VAL A 36 17.36 -16.39 15.05
CA VAL A 36 17.80 -16.20 13.66
C VAL A 36 16.80 -16.75 12.66
N VAL A 37 16.26 -17.96 12.90
CA VAL A 37 15.25 -18.57 12.03
C VAL A 37 13.96 -17.75 11.99
N VAL A 38 13.51 -17.22 13.13
CA VAL A 38 12.32 -16.35 13.19
C VAL A 38 12.54 -15.07 12.39
N PHE A 39 13.67 -14.40 12.57
CA PHE A 39 13.99 -13.19 11.79
C PHE A 39 14.09 -13.48 10.29
N ALA A 40 14.72 -14.60 9.91
CA ALA A 40 14.80 -15.01 8.51
C ALA A 40 13.41 -15.32 7.93
N ALA A 41 12.56 -16.03 8.67
CA ALA A 41 11.18 -16.33 8.25
C ALA A 41 10.35 -15.05 8.10
N VAL A 42 10.47 -14.10 9.04
CA VAL A 42 9.81 -12.79 8.96
C VAL A 42 10.32 -12.02 7.74
N ALA A 43 11.63 -11.97 7.50
CA ALA A 43 12.20 -11.29 6.34
C ALA A 43 11.69 -11.89 5.02
N VAL A 44 11.68 -13.23 4.91
CA VAL A 44 11.15 -13.93 3.73
C VAL A 44 9.66 -13.66 3.55
N PHE A 45 8.87 -13.68 4.63
CA PHE A 45 7.45 -13.38 4.58
C PHE A 45 7.19 -11.93 4.13
N VAL A 46 7.97 -10.97 4.62
CA VAL A 46 7.89 -9.56 4.22
C VAL A 46 8.23 -9.41 2.75
N VAL A 47 9.33 -9.99 2.28
CA VAL A 47 9.71 -9.97 0.87
C VAL A 47 8.62 -10.61 0.00
N TRP A 48 8.10 -11.76 0.41
CA TRP A 48 7.01 -12.43 -0.29
C TRP A 48 5.74 -11.58 -0.33
N ALA A 49 5.36 -10.94 0.78
CA ALA A 49 4.20 -10.05 0.85
C ALA A 49 4.40 -8.81 -0.04
N VAL A 50 5.61 -8.23 -0.07
CA VAL A 50 5.97 -7.11 -0.97
C VAL A 50 5.84 -7.55 -2.42
N VAL A 51 6.49 -8.64 -2.83
CA VAL A 51 6.43 -9.15 -4.21
C VAL A 51 4.99 -9.45 -4.61
N ARG A 52 4.23 -10.13 -3.75
CA ARG A 52 2.81 -10.44 -3.99
C ARG A 52 1.95 -9.19 -4.06
N SER A 53 2.26 -8.14 -3.32
CA SER A 53 1.50 -6.87 -3.38
C SER A 53 1.79 -6.09 -4.66
N VAL A 54 3.04 -6.08 -5.13
CA VAL A 54 3.43 -5.47 -6.41
C VAL A 54 2.78 -6.23 -7.56
N GLN A 55 2.79 -7.57 -7.51
CA GLN A 55 2.14 -8.42 -8.51
C GLN A 55 0.61 -8.40 -8.39
N GLY A 56 0.07 -8.19 -7.19
CA GLY A 56 -1.37 -8.09 -6.89
C GLY A 56 -2.02 -6.80 -7.42
N GLY A 57 -1.22 -5.86 -7.93
CA GLY A 57 -1.66 -4.75 -8.78
C GLY A 57 -2.27 -5.18 -10.13
N ALA A 58 -2.45 -6.49 -10.37
CA ALA A 58 -3.01 -7.12 -11.57
C ALA A 58 -4.43 -6.67 -11.99
N GLY A 59 -5.02 -5.67 -11.34
CA GLY A 59 -6.28 -5.05 -11.77
C GLY A 59 -6.08 -3.79 -12.63
N ALA A 60 -4.91 -3.17 -12.59
CA ALA A 60 -4.58 -1.97 -13.34
C ALA A 60 -4.12 -2.36 -14.76
N ARG A 61 -4.95 -2.10 -15.77
CA ARG A 61 -4.58 -2.26 -17.17
C ARG A 61 -4.10 -0.91 -17.70
N ILE A 62 -2.88 -0.89 -18.20
CA ILE A 62 -2.42 0.20 -19.06
C ILE A 62 -3.19 0.03 -20.37
N LEU A 63 -4.17 0.89 -20.61
CA LEU A 63 -4.81 0.92 -21.92
C LEU A 63 -3.90 1.72 -22.86
N ALA A 64 -3.55 1.10 -23.99
CA ALA A 64 -3.12 1.85 -25.16
C ALA A 64 -4.20 2.89 -25.50
N PRO A 65 -3.85 4.04 -26.12
CA PRO A 65 -4.84 5.06 -26.47
C PRO A 65 -6.01 4.44 -27.24
N GLN A 66 -7.17 4.37 -26.59
CA GLN A 66 -8.38 3.83 -27.21
C GLN A 66 -9.31 4.98 -27.53
N THR A 67 -9.85 4.95 -28.75
CA THR A 67 -10.84 5.89 -29.24
C THR A 67 -12.16 5.14 -29.39
N ALA A 68 -13.23 5.70 -28.81
CA ALA A 68 -14.58 5.18 -28.92
C ALA A 68 -15.50 6.31 -29.39
N LEU A 69 -16.31 6.05 -30.42
CA LEU A 69 -17.31 6.99 -30.90
C LEU A 69 -18.62 6.78 -30.14
N VAL A 70 -19.17 7.86 -29.62
CA VAL A 70 -20.36 7.86 -28.77
C VAL A 70 -21.32 8.96 -29.23
N ARG A 71 -22.64 8.68 -29.24
CA ARG A 71 -23.63 9.70 -29.56
C ARG A 71 -23.84 10.70 -28.43
N GLY A 72 -24.04 11.96 -28.82
CA GLY A 72 -24.38 13.06 -27.92
C GLY A 72 -23.31 14.14 -27.88
N GLU A 73 -23.68 15.26 -27.24
CA GLU A 73 -22.77 16.38 -27.01
C GLU A 73 -21.74 16.00 -25.93
N PRO A 74 -20.47 16.42 -26.05
CA PRO A 74 -19.40 15.99 -25.15
C PRO A 74 -19.68 16.34 -23.69
N GLY A 75 -20.42 17.43 -23.42
CA GLY A 75 -20.82 17.80 -22.07
C GLY A 75 -21.73 16.76 -21.41
N GLU A 76 -22.69 16.19 -22.14
CA GLU A 76 -23.60 15.18 -21.63
C GLU A 76 -22.90 13.83 -21.43
N VAL A 77 -22.09 13.43 -22.40
CA VAL A 77 -21.33 12.17 -22.33
C VAL A 77 -20.36 12.20 -21.15
N LEU A 78 -19.72 13.35 -20.89
CA LEU A 78 -18.87 13.53 -19.72
C LEU A 78 -19.65 13.54 -18.41
N ALA A 79 -20.85 14.12 -18.37
CA ALA A 79 -21.69 14.10 -17.18
C ALA A 79 -22.12 12.67 -16.81
N ASP A 80 -22.55 11.87 -17.80
CA ASP A 80 -22.90 10.46 -17.59
C ASP A 80 -21.70 9.62 -17.16
N LEU A 81 -20.53 9.84 -17.78
CA LEU A 81 -19.29 9.18 -17.36
C LEU A 81 -18.92 9.56 -15.93
N GLN A 82 -19.03 10.83 -15.56
CA GLN A 82 -18.79 11.28 -14.19
C GLN A 82 -19.76 10.62 -13.22
N LEU A 83 -21.04 10.49 -13.56
CA LEU A 83 -22.05 9.84 -12.73
C LEU A 83 -21.76 8.34 -12.57
N ALA A 84 -21.41 7.65 -13.66
CA ALA A 84 -21.04 6.23 -13.64
C ALA A 84 -19.77 5.98 -12.83
N LEU A 85 -18.80 6.90 -12.89
CA LEU A 85 -17.53 6.80 -12.17
C LEU A 85 -17.61 7.29 -10.71
N ALA A 86 -18.57 8.15 -10.37
CA ALA A 86 -18.77 8.65 -9.01
C ALA A 86 -19.11 7.52 -8.00
N GLY A 87 -19.68 6.42 -8.48
CA GLY A 87 -19.96 5.23 -7.66
C GLY A 87 -18.72 4.41 -7.29
N LEU A 88 -17.56 4.66 -7.93
CA LEU A 88 -16.35 3.86 -7.73
C LEU A 88 -15.52 4.39 -6.55
N LYS A 89 -15.31 3.53 -5.54
CA LYS A 89 -14.50 3.86 -4.36
C LYS A 89 -13.10 4.34 -4.72
N ALA A 90 -12.70 5.45 -4.10
CA ALA A 90 -11.37 6.06 -4.14
C ALA A 90 -10.93 6.60 -5.51
N THR A 91 -11.88 7.01 -6.36
CA THR A 91 -11.57 7.72 -7.60
C THR A 91 -11.89 9.19 -7.41
N SER A 92 -10.90 10.07 -7.50
CA SER A 92 -11.15 11.51 -7.57
C SER A 92 -11.26 11.92 -9.04
N LEU A 93 -12.39 12.49 -9.40
CA LEU A 93 -12.63 13.07 -10.72
C LEU A 93 -12.18 14.52 -10.66
N ARG A 94 -11.19 14.86 -11.48
CA ARG A 94 -10.76 16.24 -11.67
C ARG A 94 -11.18 16.69 -13.05
N GLY A 95 -12.17 17.58 -13.11
CA GLY A 95 -12.56 18.23 -14.36
C GLY A 95 -11.40 19.07 -14.89
N GLY A 96 -10.86 18.69 -16.03
CA GLY A 96 -9.96 19.52 -16.84
C GLY A 96 -10.83 20.37 -17.77
N GLY A 97 -10.64 21.68 -17.77
CA GLY A 97 -11.33 22.54 -18.75
C GLY A 97 -11.10 22.03 -20.18
N GLY A 98 -12.12 22.17 -21.04
CA GLY A 98 -12.03 21.79 -22.45
C GLY A 98 -12.40 20.33 -22.78
N GLY A 99 -13.32 19.71 -22.03
CA GLY A 99 -13.83 18.37 -22.35
C GLY A 99 -12.94 17.22 -21.88
N VAL A 100 -12.05 17.47 -20.90
CA VAL A 100 -11.15 16.44 -20.36
C VAL A 100 -11.53 16.12 -18.93
N VAL A 101 -11.62 14.85 -18.60
CA VAL A 101 -11.81 14.37 -17.23
C VAL A 101 -10.62 13.51 -16.85
N THR A 102 -9.91 13.93 -15.80
CA THR A 102 -8.79 13.18 -15.24
C THR A 102 -9.28 12.40 -14.04
N LEU A 103 -9.09 11.09 -14.05
CA LEU A 103 -9.24 10.22 -12.90
C LEU A 103 -7.90 10.16 -12.19
N GLU A 104 -7.85 10.64 -10.96
CA GLU A 104 -6.70 10.46 -10.07
C GLU A 104 -7.12 9.55 -8.92
N ARG A 105 -6.35 8.49 -8.69
CA ARG A 105 -6.52 7.61 -7.55
C ARG A 105 -5.22 7.52 -6.79
N GLN A 106 -5.31 7.77 -5.48
CA GLN A 106 -4.21 7.58 -4.55
C GLN A 106 -4.46 6.28 -3.80
N THR A 107 -3.55 5.32 -3.95
CA THR A 107 -3.59 4.06 -3.21
C THR A 107 -2.36 3.98 -2.33
N VAL A 108 -2.57 3.75 -1.03
CA VAL A 108 -1.46 3.43 -0.11
C VAL A 108 -1.19 1.93 -0.25
N PRO A 109 0.04 1.53 -0.63
CA PRO A 109 0.36 0.11 -0.73
C PRO A 109 0.28 -0.55 0.65
N VAL A 110 -0.40 -1.69 0.77
CA VAL A 110 -0.49 -2.45 2.03
C VAL A 110 0.90 -2.85 2.55
N TRP A 111 1.83 -3.15 1.64
CA TRP A 111 3.21 -3.47 2.02
C TRP A 111 3.94 -2.30 2.70
N ALA A 112 3.63 -1.05 2.31
CA ALA A 112 4.23 0.13 2.93
C ALA A 112 3.82 0.23 4.40
N VAL A 113 2.58 -0.15 4.73
CA VAL A 113 2.08 -0.23 6.12
C VAL A 113 2.83 -1.30 6.92
N LEU A 114 3.05 -2.49 6.33
CA LEU A 114 3.79 -3.57 6.99
C LEU A 114 5.25 -3.17 7.28
N VAL A 115 5.92 -2.53 6.31
CA VAL A 115 7.29 -2.04 6.47
C VAL A 115 7.35 -0.93 7.53
N ALA A 116 6.35 -0.05 7.60
CA ALA A 116 6.24 0.97 8.64
C ALA A 116 6.16 0.38 10.06
N ILE A 117 5.45 -0.72 10.24
CA ILE A 117 5.31 -1.39 11.54
C ILE A 117 6.61 -2.10 11.94
N LEU A 118 7.26 -2.79 11.00
CA LEU A 118 8.46 -3.60 11.28
C LEU A 118 9.74 -2.79 11.40
N PHE A 119 9.88 -1.73 10.61
CA PHE A 119 11.11 -0.94 10.49
C PHE A 119 10.88 0.52 10.87
N PHE A 120 10.22 0.78 11.99
CA PHE A 120 10.12 2.15 12.49
C PHE A 120 11.52 2.67 12.88
N PRO A 121 11.99 3.84 12.39
CA PRO A 121 11.27 4.89 11.64
C PRO A 121 11.44 4.85 10.11
N LEU A 122 12.30 3.99 9.57
CA LEU A 122 12.57 3.89 8.12
C LEU A 122 11.30 3.60 7.30
N GLY A 123 10.38 2.79 7.81
CA GLY A 123 9.15 2.46 7.10
C GLY A 123 8.12 3.60 7.04
N LEU A 124 8.29 4.66 7.86
CA LEU A 124 7.49 5.89 7.73
C LEU A 124 7.77 6.59 6.38
N VAL A 125 9.01 6.50 5.88
CA VAL A 125 9.38 7.00 4.55
C VAL A 125 8.69 6.19 3.44
N ALA A 126 8.56 4.87 3.62
CA ALA A 126 7.82 4.02 2.69
C ALA A 126 6.32 4.36 2.68
N LEU A 127 5.74 4.76 3.82
CA LEU A 127 4.34 5.17 3.90
C LEU A 127 4.06 6.49 3.14
N VAL A 128 5.07 7.35 3.02
CA VAL A 128 5.00 8.59 2.23
C VAL A 128 5.05 8.31 0.72
N ALA A 129 5.58 7.15 0.30
CA ALA A 129 5.56 6.72 -1.09
C ALA A 129 4.14 6.31 -1.52
N ARG A 130 3.28 7.32 -1.71
CA ARG A 130 1.93 7.14 -2.28
C ARG A 130 2.06 6.89 -3.78
N SER A 131 1.45 5.82 -4.26
CA SER A 131 1.30 5.61 -5.70
C SER A 131 0.08 6.39 -6.16
N ALA A 132 0.30 7.37 -7.04
CA ALA A 132 -0.77 8.08 -7.73
C ALA A 132 -0.91 7.45 -9.12
N GLU A 133 -2.05 6.79 -9.36
CA GLU A 133 -2.42 6.32 -10.68
C GLU A 133 -3.29 7.40 -11.33
N THR A 134 -2.88 7.88 -12.50
CA THR A 134 -3.62 8.86 -13.28
C THR A 134 -4.12 8.23 -14.58
N ALA A 135 -5.38 8.48 -14.88
CA ALA A 135 -6.00 8.13 -16.14
C ALA A 135 -6.74 9.36 -16.68
N THR A 136 -6.69 9.56 -17.99
CA THR A 136 -7.34 10.70 -18.64
C THR A 136 -8.35 10.21 -19.65
N ILE A 137 -9.50 10.87 -19.65
CA ILE A 137 -10.58 10.69 -20.63
C ILE A 137 -10.78 12.05 -21.28
N ALA A 138 -10.52 12.16 -22.58
CA ALA A 138 -10.81 13.35 -23.35
C ALA A 138 -12.03 13.07 -24.23
N ALA A 139 -13.01 13.96 -24.19
CA ALA A 139 -14.18 13.94 -25.07
C ALA A 139 -14.03 15.08 -26.08
N THR A 140 -13.93 14.74 -27.36
CA THR A 140 -13.81 15.70 -28.46
C THR A 140 -14.95 15.53 -29.44
N ASN A 141 -15.49 16.63 -29.95
CA ASN A 141 -16.46 16.56 -31.04
C ASN A 141 -15.78 16.02 -32.30
N ALA A 142 -16.25 14.87 -32.80
CA ALA A 142 -15.78 14.32 -34.06
C ALA A 142 -16.66 14.79 -35.23
N GLU A 143 -17.98 14.71 -35.04
CA GLU A 143 -19.00 15.11 -36.02
C GLU A 143 -20.22 15.71 -35.29
N PRO A 144 -21.14 16.41 -35.98
CA PRO A 144 -22.35 16.95 -35.36
C PRO A 144 -23.16 15.82 -34.69
N GLY A 145 -23.29 15.88 -33.36
CA GLY A 145 -24.01 14.87 -32.57
C GLY A 145 -23.20 13.61 -32.22
N THR A 146 -21.91 13.54 -32.58
CA THR A 146 -21.02 12.42 -32.26
C THR A 146 -19.75 12.91 -31.56
N THR A 147 -19.50 12.34 -30.39
CA THR A 147 -18.33 12.60 -29.56
C THR A 147 -17.34 11.45 -29.68
N GLU A 148 -16.08 11.75 -29.95
CA GLU A 148 -14.97 10.82 -29.79
C GLU A 148 -14.45 10.88 -28.35
N LEU A 149 -14.48 9.74 -27.68
CA LEU A 149 -13.87 9.51 -26.38
C LEU A 149 -12.48 8.92 -26.57
N ARG A 150 -11.46 9.64 -26.13
CA ARG A 150 -10.08 9.19 -26.13
C ARG A 150 -9.62 8.93 -24.70
N MET A 151 -9.26 7.69 -24.42
CA MET A 151 -8.84 7.22 -23.10
C MET A 151 -7.35 6.92 -23.09
N ALA A 152 -6.64 7.37 -22.05
CA ALA A 152 -5.22 7.07 -21.86
C ALA A 152 -4.87 6.90 -20.38
N GLY A 153 -3.89 6.05 -20.09
CA GLY A 153 -3.36 5.83 -18.74
C GLY A 153 -3.78 4.50 -18.14
N VAL A 154 -3.84 4.47 -16.81
CA VAL A 154 -4.04 3.24 -16.03
C VAL A 154 -5.48 3.16 -15.54
N PHE A 155 -6.25 2.22 -16.06
CA PHE A 155 -7.63 1.99 -15.61
C PHE A 155 -7.75 0.64 -14.92
N ARG A 156 -8.56 0.57 -13.86
CA ARG A 156 -8.95 -0.72 -13.27
C ARG A 156 -10.07 -1.36 -14.06
N SER A 157 -10.19 -2.69 -13.96
CA SER A 157 -11.28 -3.48 -14.54
C SER A 157 -12.66 -2.87 -14.31
N ASP A 158 -12.90 -2.36 -13.11
CA ASP A 158 -14.21 -1.85 -12.70
C ASP A 158 -14.52 -0.51 -13.39
N SER A 159 -13.50 0.35 -13.53
CA SER A 159 -13.61 1.61 -14.28
C SER A 159 -13.83 1.34 -15.77
N VAL A 160 -13.11 0.38 -16.34
CA VAL A 160 -13.30 -0.03 -17.75
C VAL A 160 -14.69 -0.61 -17.96
N ALA A 161 -15.19 -1.44 -17.04
CA ALA A 161 -16.54 -2.00 -17.12
C ALA A 161 -17.61 -0.91 -17.05
N ALA A 162 -17.46 0.07 -16.16
CA ALA A 162 -18.36 1.22 -16.07
C ALA A 162 -18.35 2.06 -17.35
N ILE A 163 -17.17 2.37 -17.89
CA ILE A 163 -17.02 3.14 -19.14
C ILE A 163 -17.64 2.38 -20.31
N ASN A 164 -17.36 1.08 -20.44
CA ASN A 164 -17.94 0.24 -21.50
C ASN A 164 -19.47 0.17 -21.39
N GLY A 165 -20.04 0.20 -20.18
CA GLY A 165 -21.48 0.28 -19.97
C GLY A 165 -22.09 1.58 -20.51
N VAL A 166 -21.42 2.71 -20.28
CA VAL A 166 -21.86 4.02 -20.82
C VAL A 166 -21.74 4.05 -22.35
N ILE A 167 -20.64 3.55 -22.90
CA ILE A 167 -20.42 3.47 -24.35
C ILE A 167 -21.52 2.61 -24.99
N ALA A 168 -21.80 1.42 -24.44
CA ALA A 168 -22.83 0.53 -24.97
C ALA A 168 -24.22 1.18 -24.99
N THR A 169 -24.58 1.87 -23.90
CA THR A 169 -25.89 2.54 -23.78
C THR A 169 -26.06 3.69 -24.78
N ARG A 170 -24.96 4.33 -25.19
CA ARG A 170 -24.96 5.49 -26.09
C ARG A 170 -24.53 5.17 -27.54
N SER A 171 -24.20 3.91 -27.84
CA SER A 171 -23.85 3.46 -29.19
C SER A 171 -25.02 2.89 -29.99
N GLU A 172 -26.15 2.61 -29.33
CA GLU A 172 -27.42 2.21 -29.98
C GLU A 172 -28.12 3.41 -30.62
#